data_AF-A0A658IBS6-F1
#
_entry.id   AF-A0A658IBS6-F1
#
_cell.length_a   1.000
_cell.length_b   1.000
_cell.length_c   1.000
_cell.angle_alpha   90.00
_cell.angle_beta   90.00
_cell.angle_gamma   90.00
#
_symmetry.space_group_name_H-M   'P 1'
#
loop_
_entity.id
_entity.type
_entity.pdbx_description
1 polymer ?
#
loop_
_entity_poly.entity_id
_entity_poly.type
_entity_poly.pdbx_seq_one_letter_code
_entity_poly.pdbx_strand_id
1 'polypeptide(L)'
;MPVRGQNLNSKQSGVAVTSTTINGVKIALFPTNVQGIVYGIKFVSDSEPPTGYIAMSTDYTTVFSVDDNHDKEYWKGKSGHFDLTLFQTRDYIPGQGHTITPNANMVGDFRIGSQTDAQDIQINNNAFTLTIPQPTCDAATLENSDNASGTQVNLGDYYTSELIGNKDPKKIPFTIKLTGCGGVNHLITKLTSQYVSPYSNSMLADINNA
;
A
#
# COMPACT_ATOMS: atom_id res chain seq x y z
N MET A 1 38.78 -12.41 16.55
CA MET A 1 37.84 -13.48 16.97
C MET A 1 36.60 -12.74 17.41
N PRO A 2 35.48 -12.87 16.70
CA PRO A 2 34.33 -12.02 16.93
C PRO A 2 33.83 -12.15 18.36
N VAL A 3 33.55 -11.01 19.00
CA VAL A 3 32.98 -10.95 20.33
C VAL A 3 31.51 -11.38 20.22
N ARG A 4 31.29 -12.71 20.16
CA ARG A 4 29.96 -13.35 19.94
C ARG A 4 28.86 -12.89 20.92
N GLY A 5 29.22 -12.22 22.02
CA GLY A 5 28.31 -11.71 23.04
C GLY A 5 27.77 -10.29 22.82
N GLN A 6 27.97 -9.67 21.65
CA GLN A 6 27.49 -8.29 21.40
C GLN A 6 26.56 -8.16 20.17
N ASN A 7 26.30 -9.25 19.44
CA ASN A 7 25.41 -9.18 18.29
C ASN A 7 23.95 -8.93 18.73
N LEU A 8 23.25 -8.12 17.94
CA LEU A 8 21.80 -8.02 18.04
C LEU A 8 21.20 -9.24 17.32
N ASN A 9 20.43 -10.00 18.07
CA ASN A 9 19.71 -11.15 17.55
C ASN A 9 18.22 -10.95 17.74
N SER A 10 17.43 -11.52 16.83
CA SER A 10 15.98 -11.57 16.97
C SER A 10 15.45 -12.94 16.57
N LYS A 11 14.25 -13.24 17.06
CA LYS A 11 13.45 -14.38 16.61
C LYS A 11 11.98 -13.98 16.62
N GLN A 12 11.18 -14.62 15.80
CA GLN A 12 9.73 -14.54 15.89
C GLN A 12 9.22 -15.57 16.90
N SER A 13 8.28 -15.13 17.72
CA SER A 13 7.49 -15.98 18.61
C SER A 13 6.00 -15.96 18.21
N GLY A 14 5.61 -14.98 17.40
CA GLY A 14 4.27 -14.78 16.87
C GLY A 14 3.97 -15.46 15.54
N VAL A 15 2.71 -15.35 15.13
CA VAL A 15 2.24 -15.80 13.81
C VAL A 15 2.51 -14.70 12.79
N ALA A 16 3.70 -14.70 12.22
CA ALA A 16 3.98 -13.94 11.01
C ALA A 16 3.26 -14.59 9.80
N VAL A 17 2.62 -13.77 8.97
CA VAL A 17 1.83 -14.24 7.82
C VAL A 17 2.64 -14.26 6.52
N THR A 18 3.73 -13.50 6.48
CA THR A 18 4.63 -13.45 5.32
C THR A 18 5.99 -12.90 5.74
N SER A 19 6.87 -12.70 4.78
CA SER A 19 8.22 -12.19 4.99
C SER A 19 8.72 -11.39 3.80
N THR A 20 9.66 -10.48 4.03
CA THR A 20 10.46 -9.87 2.97
C THR A 20 11.94 -9.98 3.33
N THR A 21 12.84 -9.65 2.41
CA THR A 21 14.29 -9.64 2.68
C THR A 21 14.80 -8.21 2.72
N ILE A 22 15.41 -7.82 3.83
CA ILE A 22 16.06 -6.52 4.01
C ILE A 22 17.50 -6.79 4.45
N ASN A 23 18.47 -6.23 3.74
CA ASN A 23 19.90 -6.41 4.02
C ASN A 23 20.32 -7.89 4.15
N GLY A 24 19.74 -8.76 3.31
CA GLY A 24 20.03 -10.21 3.31
C GLY A 24 19.36 -11.00 4.45
N VAL A 25 18.64 -10.34 5.35
CA VAL A 25 17.88 -10.99 6.42
C VAL A 25 16.42 -11.12 6.01
N LYS A 26 15.86 -12.33 6.13
CA LYS A 26 14.44 -12.58 5.95
C LYS A 26 13.69 -12.10 7.20
N ILE A 27 12.87 -11.08 7.08
CA ILE A 27 12.16 -10.44 8.20
C ILE A 27 10.74 -10.99 8.32
N ALA A 28 10.26 -11.12 9.56
CA ALA A 28 8.90 -11.54 9.87
C ALA A 28 7.92 -10.37 9.66
N LEU A 29 6.83 -10.62 8.94
CA LEU A 29 5.76 -9.64 8.71
C LEU A 29 4.45 -10.13 9.33
N PHE A 30 3.89 -9.31 10.21
CA PHE A 30 2.72 -9.62 11.02
C PHE A 30 1.45 -8.97 10.44
N PRO A 31 0.29 -9.59 10.62
CA PRO A 31 -0.94 -9.13 9.98
C PRO A 31 -1.54 -7.91 10.68
N THR A 32 -2.18 -7.04 9.91
CA THR A 32 -3.11 -6.02 10.42
C THR A 32 -4.56 -6.48 10.23
N ASN A 33 -5.51 -5.65 10.66
CA ASN A 33 -6.93 -5.83 10.35
C ASN A 33 -7.28 -5.64 8.87
N VAL A 34 -6.37 -5.09 8.04
CA VAL A 34 -6.57 -4.87 6.61
C VAL A 34 -5.82 -5.93 5.81
N GLN A 35 -6.54 -6.69 4.99
CA GLN A 35 -5.94 -7.70 4.13
C GLN A 35 -4.91 -7.07 3.20
N GLY A 36 -3.73 -7.70 3.14
CA GLY A 36 -2.63 -7.27 2.31
C GLY A 36 -1.79 -6.12 2.87
N ILE A 37 -2.16 -5.54 4.02
CA ILE A 37 -1.29 -4.65 4.80
C ILE A 37 -0.72 -5.43 5.99
N VAL A 38 0.60 -5.47 6.07
CA VAL A 38 1.35 -6.17 7.12
C VAL A 38 2.38 -5.23 7.73
N TYR A 39 2.90 -5.56 8.91
CA TYR A 39 3.93 -4.74 9.55
C TYR A 39 5.13 -5.56 10.00
N GLY A 40 6.31 -4.93 9.97
CA GLY A 40 7.54 -5.42 10.57
C GLY A 40 7.93 -4.55 11.75
N ILE A 41 8.63 -5.14 12.72
CA ILE A 41 9.16 -4.43 13.89
C ILE A 41 10.67 -4.39 13.79
N LYS A 42 11.21 -3.19 13.97
CA LYS A 42 12.64 -2.90 13.87
C LYS A 42 13.11 -2.29 15.17
N PHE A 43 14.17 -2.84 15.74
CA PHE A 43 14.94 -2.16 16.77
C PHE A 43 15.85 -1.11 16.12
N VAL A 44 15.86 0.10 16.67
CA VAL A 44 16.69 1.22 16.24
C VAL A 44 17.41 1.79 17.45
N SER A 45 18.74 1.80 17.42
CA SER A 45 19.55 2.49 18.43
C SER A 45 19.55 4.00 18.19
N ASP A 46 19.50 4.78 19.27
CA ASP A 46 19.51 6.25 19.25
C ASP A 46 20.92 6.82 18.95
N SER A 47 21.95 5.98 19.05
CA SER A 47 23.31 6.28 18.59
C SER A 47 23.63 5.43 17.35
N GLU A 48 24.33 6.01 16.37
CA GLU A 48 24.73 5.32 15.12
C GLU A 48 25.26 3.89 15.36
N PRO A 49 25.06 2.91 14.45
CA PRO A 49 23.89 2.61 13.60
C PRO A 49 23.41 1.14 13.75
N PRO A 50 23.37 0.51 14.96
CA PRO A 50 22.89 -0.86 15.04
C PRO A 50 21.36 -0.89 14.95
N THR A 51 20.85 -1.56 13.92
CA THR A 51 19.41 -1.73 13.70
C THR A 51 19.13 -3.14 13.21
N GLY A 52 17.94 -3.67 13.50
CA GLY A 52 17.55 -4.98 13.02
C GLY A 52 16.07 -5.23 13.15
N TYR A 53 15.50 -5.98 12.21
CA TYR A 53 14.11 -6.40 12.27
C TYR A 53 13.96 -7.70 13.06
N ILE A 54 12.73 -8.03 13.45
CA ILE A 54 12.40 -9.39 13.85
C ILE A 54 12.60 -10.32 12.65
N ALA A 55 13.48 -11.31 12.79
CA ALA A 55 13.77 -12.29 11.76
C ALA A 55 12.61 -13.30 11.60
N MET A 56 12.37 -13.76 10.37
CA MET A 56 11.46 -14.86 10.06
C MET A 56 12.09 -16.21 10.45
N SER A 57 12.34 -16.38 11.75
CA SER A 57 12.98 -17.57 12.33
C SER A 57 12.51 -17.74 13.77
N THR A 58 12.17 -18.96 14.16
CA THR A 58 11.88 -19.29 15.56
C THR A 58 13.16 -19.44 16.39
N ASP A 59 14.31 -19.59 15.73
CA ASP A 59 15.63 -19.55 16.36
C ASP A 59 16.24 -18.15 16.26
N TYR A 60 17.06 -17.78 17.25
CA TYR A 60 17.77 -16.51 17.25
C TYR A 60 18.68 -16.36 16.05
N THR A 61 18.36 -15.36 15.22
CA THR A 61 19.11 -14.99 14.04
C THR A 61 19.83 -13.67 14.31
N THR A 62 21.10 -13.59 13.96
CA THR A 62 21.84 -12.33 14.02
C THR A 62 21.30 -11.36 12.97
N VAL A 63 20.77 -10.23 13.44
CA VAL A 63 20.20 -9.18 12.58
C VAL A 63 21.07 -7.94 12.51
N PHE A 64 22.02 -7.81 13.44
CA PHE A 64 23.15 -6.90 13.33
C PHE A 64 24.38 -7.53 13.99
N SER A 65 25.50 -7.51 13.27
CA SER A 65 26.80 -7.99 13.79
C SER A 65 27.63 -6.79 14.23
N VAL A 66 28.08 -6.82 15.49
CA VAL A 66 29.09 -5.86 15.97
C VAL A 66 30.44 -6.34 15.44
N ASP A 67 31.19 -5.45 14.79
CA ASP A 67 32.50 -5.81 14.24
C ASP A 67 33.56 -6.08 15.33
N ASP A 68 34.64 -6.75 14.94
CA ASP A 68 35.75 -7.16 15.84
C ASP A 68 36.55 -5.96 16.43
N ASN A 69 36.35 -4.73 15.96
CA ASN A 69 37.06 -3.54 16.41
C ASN A 69 36.36 -2.82 17.57
N HIS A 70 35.14 -3.22 17.92
CA HIS A 70 34.42 -2.67 19.06
C HIS A 70 34.67 -3.53 20.31
N ASP A 71 35.07 -2.87 21.40
CA ASP A 71 35.26 -3.50 22.71
C ASP A 71 33.96 -4.17 23.20
N LYS A 72 34.10 -5.01 24.24
CA LYS A 72 33.02 -5.77 24.92
C LYS A 72 31.86 -4.91 25.48
N GLU A 73 31.87 -3.60 25.24
CA GLU A 73 30.92 -2.61 25.77
C GLU A 73 30.18 -1.84 24.68
N TYR A 74 30.08 -2.36 23.44
CA TYR A 74 29.44 -1.65 22.31
C TYR A 74 28.06 -1.05 22.63
N TRP A 75 27.27 -1.75 23.46
CA TRP A 75 25.92 -1.35 23.85
C TRP A 75 25.85 -0.52 25.14
N LYS A 76 26.97 -0.32 25.83
CA LYS A 76 26.98 0.36 27.13
C LYS A 76 26.60 1.84 26.97
N GLY A 77 25.60 2.27 27.73
CA GLY A 77 25.09 3.63 27.69
C GLY A 77 24.30 3.98 26.42
N LYS A 78 24.03 2.99 25.55
CA LYS A 78 23.16 3.18 24.37
C LYS A 78 21.72 2.86 24.74
N SER A 79 20.81 3.70 24.25
CA SER A 79 19.37 3.44 24.24
C SER A 79 18.90 3.21 22.81
N GLY A 80 17.67 2.73 22.67
CA GLY A 80 17.02 2.59 21.39
C GLY A 80 15.50 2.54 21.56
N HIS A 81 14.83 2.51 20.43
CA HIS A 81 13.39 2.43 20.32
C HIS A 81 13.00 1.37 19.28
N PHE A 82 11.70 1.09 19.19
CA PHE A 82 11.15 0.20 18.19
C PHE A 82 10.37 0.99 17.15
N ASP A 83 10.76 0.83 15.90
CA ASP A 83 10.02 1.31 14.74
C ASP A 83 9.08 0.21 14.23
N LEU A 84 7.88 0.64 13.85
CA LEU A 84 6.91 -0.21 13.17
C LEU A 84 6.78 0.24 11.73
N THR A 85 7.15 -0.64 10.80
CA THR A 85 7.12 -0.35 9.36
C THR A 85 5.99 -1.10 8.71
N LEU A 86 5.11 -0.39 8.00
CA LEU A 86 4.03 -0.99 7.23
C LEU A 86 4.51 -1.36 5.83
N PHE A 87 4.08 -2.53 5.37
CA PHE A 87 4.34 -3.05 4.04
C PHE A 87 3.02 -3.39 3.36
N GLN A 88 2.94 -3.08 2.08
CA GLN A 88 1.84 -3.48 1.22
C GLN A 88 2.24 -4.72 0.43
N THR A 89 1.38 -5.73 0.45
CA THR A 89 1.50 -6.94 -0.35
C THR A 89 0.61 -6.87 -1.59
N ARG A 90 0.71 -7.88 -2.47
CA ARG A 90 -0.15 -7.98 -3.66
C ARG A 90 -1.62 -8.26 -3.35
N ASP A 91 -1.90 -8.75 -2.15
CA ASP A 91 -3.27 -9.06 -1.71
C ASP A 91 -4.03 -7.82 -1.24
N TYR A 92 -3.36 -6.65 -1.18
CA TYR A 92 -4.02 -5.41 -0.82
C TYR A 92 -4.93 -4.93 -1.94
N ILE A 93 -6.21 -4.81 -1.63
CA ILE A 93 -7.22 -4.25 -2.53
C ILE A 93 -7.59 -2.87 -1.99
N PRO A 94 -7.21 -1.77 -2.69
CA PRO A 94 -7.66 -0.43 -2.33
C PRO A 94 -9.19 -0.36 -2.35
N GLY A 95 -9.79 0.22 -1.32
CA GLY A 95 -11.24 0.23 -1.15
C GLY A 95 -11.75 1.47 -0.42
N GLN A 96 -12.95 1.36 0.16
CA GLN A 96 -13.48 2.35 1.09
C GLN A 96 -12.44 2.54 2.20
N GLY A 97 -12.02 3.79 2.44
CA GLY A 97 -10.86 4.10 3.29
C GLY A 97 -10.82 3.26 4.57
N HIS A 98 -9.63 2.79 4.92
CA HIS A 98 -9.45 1.83 6.01
C HIS A 98 -8.69 2.45 7.16
N THR A 99 -9.15 2.18 8.39
CA THR A 99 -8.35 2.38 9.60
C THR A 99 -7.56 1.10 9.87
N ILE A 100 -6.26 1.16 9.69
CA ILE A 100 -5.33 0.08 9.98
C ILE A 100 -5.02 0.05 11.47
N THR A 101 -5.19 -1.12 12.06
CA THR A 101 -4.73 -1.48 13.40
C THR A 101 -3.97 -2.81 13.34
N PRO A 102 -2.95 -3.02 14.18
CA PRO A 102 -2.31 -4.32 14.28
C PRO A 102 -3.30 -5.37 14.77
N ASN A 103 -3.12 -6.62 14.36
CA ASN A 103 -3.73 -7.74 15.08
C ASN A 103 -2.90 -8.03 16.32
N ALA A 104 -3.54 -8.07 17.48
CA ALA A 104 -2.91 -8.32 18.77
C ALA A 104 -2.23 -9.68 18.73
N ASN A 105 -0.92 -9.68 18.94
CA ASN A 105 -0.15 -10.89 19.00
C ASN A 105 1.15 -10.66 19.78
N MET A 106 1.66 -11.74 20.37
CA MET A 106 3.10 -11.82 20.62
C MET A 106 3.78 -11.83 19.25
N VAL A 107 4.85 -11.08 19.08
CA VAL A 107 5.52 -10.94 17.77
C VAL A 107 6.87 -11.64 17.79
N GLY A 108 7.66 -11.43 18.83
CA GLY A 108 8.97 -12.04 18.97
C GLY A 108 9.85 -11.25 19.91
N ASP A 109 11.13 -11.62 19.94
CA ASP A 109 12.04 -11.19 20.97
C ASP A 109 13.32 -10.64 20.33
N PHE A 110 13.86 -9.58 20.93
CA PHE A 110 15.21 -9.10 20.65
C PHE A 110 16.13 -9.44 21.80
N ARG A 111 17.39 -9.75 21.49
CA ARG A 111 18.43 -9.88 22.52
C ARG A 111 19.76 -9.34 22.02
N ILE A 112 20.54 -8.84 22.95
CA ILE A 112 21.94 -8.47 22.72
C ILE A 112 22.79 -9.50 23.47
N GLY A 113 23.63 -10.25 22.74
CA GLY A 113 24.53 -11.22 23.35
C GLY A 113 23.86 -12.48 23.91
N SER A 114 23.87 -12.64 25.24
CA SER A 114 23.52 -13.88 25.97
C SER A 114 22.04 -14.29 25.81
N GLN A 115 21.75 -15.58 25.97
CA GLN A 115 20.38 -16.11 25.87
C GLN A 115 19.43 -15.61 26.97
N THR A 116 19.94 -15.07 28.07
CA THR A 116 19.17 -14.63 29.24
C THR A 116 18.60 -13.23 29.14
N ASP A 117 19.08 -12.42 28.19
CA ASP A 117 18.79 -10.98 28.12
C ASP A 117 17.79 -10.68 26.98
N ALA A 118 16.83 -11.58 26.80
CA ALA A 118 15.79 -11.44 25.80
C ALA A 118 14.72 -10.44 26.27
N GLN A 119 14.39 -9.50 25.39
CA GLN A 119 13.26 -8.61 25.55
C GLN A 119 12.14 -9.06 24.62
N ASP A 120 11.08 -9.58 25.22
CA ASP A 120 9.87 -9.97 24.50
C ASP A 120 9.13 -8.73 24.04
N ILE A 121 8.63 -8.79 22.81
CA ILE A 121 7.82 -7.74 22.20
C ILE A 121 6.41 -8.27 22.00
N GLN A 122 5.44 -7.53 22.52
CA GLN A 122 4.02 -7.79 22.35
C GLN A 122 3.35 -6.55 21.77
N ILE A 123 2.53 -6.77 20.74
CA ILE A 123 1.72 -5.72 20.13
C ILE A 123 0.26 -6.00 20.45
N ASN A 124 -0.44 -5.00 20.99
CA ASN A 124 -1.88 -5.04 21.19
C ASN A 124 -2.61 -4.32 20.04
N ASN A 125 -3.92 -4.51 19.93
CA ASN A 125 -4.74 -3.94 18.85
C ASN A 125 -4.72 -2.40 18.78
N ASN A 126 -4.29 -1.72 19.86
CA ASN A 126 -4.30 -0.27 19.97
C ASN A 126 -2.88 0.33 19.92
N ALA A 127 -1.86 -0.47 19.59
CA ALA A 127 -0.47 -0.02 19.57
C ALA A 127 -0.22 1.05 18.50
N PHE A 128 -0.97 1.01 17.40
CA PHE A 128 -1.01 2.09 16.41
C PHE A 128 -2.34 2.10 15.66
N THR A 129 -2.64 3.27 15.09
CA THR A 129 -3.78 3.49 14.20
C THR A 129 -3.33 4.34 13.03
N LEU A 130 -3.53 3.86 11.80
CA LEU A 130 -3.25 4.62 10.58
C LEU A 130 -4.45 4.59 9.64
N THR A 131 -4.89 5.76 9.16
CA THR A 131 -5.98 5.84 8.18
C THR A 131 -5.42 5.89 6.76
N ILE A 132 -5.76 4.90 5.94
CA ILE A 132 -5.58 4.99 4.48
C ILE A 132 -6.87 5.57 3.88
N PRO A 133 -6.82 6.76 3.26
CA PRO A 133 -7.99 7.35 2.63
C PRO A 133 -8.44 6.52 1.43
N GLN A 134 -9.73 6.60 1.12
CA GLN A 134 -10.27 5.99 -0.09
C GLN A 134 -9.60 6.60 -1.32
N PRO A 135 -9.17 5.79 -2.31
CA PRO A 135 -8.75 6.29 -3.60
C PRO A 135 -9.86 7.13 -4.24
N THR A 136 -9.54 8.37 -4.58
CA THR A 136 -10.52 9.31 -5.16
C THR A 136 -9.85 10.26 -6.15
N CYS A 137 -10.66 10.89 -7.00
CA CYS A 137 -10.28 12.05 -7.78
C CYS A 137 -11.26 13.18 -7.45
N ASP A 138 -10.76 14.40 -7.30
CA ASP A 138 -11.57 15.57 -6.93
C ASP A 138 -12.61 15.93 -7.99
N ALA A 139 -12.28 15.72 -9.28
CA ALA A 139 -13.18 15.99 -10.38
C ALA A 139 -12.92 15.08 -11.58
N ALA A 140 -13.99 14.85 -12.33
CA ALA A 140 -13.98 14.26 -13.65
C ALA A 140 -14.73 15.20 -14.60
N THR A 141 -14.01 15.86 -15.50
CA THR A 141 -14.60 16.77 -16.49
C THR A 141 -14.09 16.41 -17.88
N LEU A 142 -14.82 16.84 -18.90
CA LEU A 142 -14.30 16.86 -20.25
C LEU A 142 -13.19 17.90 -20.34
N GLU A 143 -12.12 17.55 -21.03
CA GLU A 143 -11.06 18.48 -21.38
C GLU A 143 -11.60 19.52 -22.37
N ASN A 144 -11.35 20.80 -22.10
CA ASN A 144 -11.79 21.88 -22.95
C ASN A 144 -11.18 21.75 -24.35
N SER A 145 -12.04 21.64 -25.35
CA SER A 145 -11.72 21.56 -26.77
C SER A 145 -12.84 22.20 -27.58
N ASP A 146 -12.67 22.30 -28.90
CA ASP A 146 -13.65 22.90 -29.79
C ASP A 146 -15.04 22.23 -29.71
N ASN A 147 -15.10 20.96 -29.31
CA ASN A 147 -16.33 20.16 -29.27
C ASN A 147 -16.67 19.60 -27.89
N ALA A 148 -15.90 19.91 -26.84
CA ALA A 148 -16.17 19.40 -25.50
C ALA A 148 -15.75 20.38 -24.41
N SER A 149 -16.60 20.59 -23.42
CA SER A 149 -16.32 21.44 -22.26
C SER A 149 -17.18 21.03 -21.07
N GLY A 150 -16.58 21.01 -19.88
CA GLY A 150 -17.28 20.67 -18.64
C GLY A 150 -17.86 19.26 -18.68
N THR A 151 -19.17 19.13 -18.93
CA THR A 151 -19.90 17.86 -19.04
C THR A 151 -20.61 17.69 -20.39
N GLN A 152 -20.38 18.59 -21.33
CA GLN A 152 -21.06 18.64 -22.62
C GLN A 152 -20.10 18.31 -23.77
N VAL A 153 -20.55 17.42 -24.67
CA VAL A 153 -19.92 17.17 -25.97
C VAL A 153 -20.87 17.71 -27.04
N ASN A 154 -20.40 18.64 -27.85
CA ASN A 154 -21.12 19.15 -29.01
C ASN A 154 -20.82 18.25 -30.21
N LEU A 155 -21.86 17.60 -30.74
CA LEU A 155 -21.70 16.73 -31.91
C LEU A 155 -21.59 17.51 -33.23
N GLY A 156 -21.92 18.80 -33.21
CA GLY A 156 -22.08 19.65 -34.39
C GLY A 156 -23.35 19.34 -35.17
N ASP A 157 -23.49 19.99 -36.32
CA ASP A 157 -24.61 19.78 -37.23
C ASP A 157 -24.37 18.54 -38.11
N TYR A 158 -25.46 17.80 -38.37
CA TYR A 158 -25.48 16.68 -39.32
C TYR A 158 -26.53 16.96 -40.39
N TYR A 159 -26.18 16.73 -41.64
CA TYR A 159 -27.17 16.64 -42.69
C TYR A 159 -27.88 15.28 -42.61
N THR A 160 -29.19 15.26 -42.86
CA THR A 160 -29.96 14.01 -42.88
C THR A 160 -29.38 12.99 -43.86
N SER A 161 -28.82 13.45 -44.99
CA SER A 161 -28.12 12.62 -45.96
C SER A 161 -26.87 11.90 -45.42
N GLU A 162 -26.22 12.43 -44.39
CA GLU A 162 -25.05 11.81 -43.75
C GLU A 162 -25.45 10.71 -42.76
N LEU A 163 -26.65 10.81 -42.20
CA LEU A 163 -27.23 9.83 -41.30
C LEU A 163 -27.88 8.66 -42.07
N ILE A 164 -28.43 8.93 -43.27
CA ILE A 164 -29.06 7.93 -44.12
C ILE A 164 -28.02 6.93 -44.63
N GLY A 165 -28.20 5.66 -44.28
CA GLY A 165 -27.34 4.56 -44.74
C GLY A 165 -26.01 4.45 -44.00
N ASN A 166 -25.83 5.16 -42.88
CA ASN A 166 -24.63 5.10 -42.02
C ASN A 166 -23.31 5.32 -42.79
N LYS A 167 -23.32 6.22 -43.78
CA LYS A 167 -22.23 6.30 -44.77
C LYS A 167 -20.92 6.84 -44.20
N ASP A 168 -20.97 7.82 -43.30
CA ASP A 168 -19.81 8.22 -42.47
C ASP A 168 -20.24 9.23 -41.37
N PRO A 169 -20.85 8.80 -40.26
CA PRO A 169 -21.18 9.73 -39.19
C PRO A 169 -19.90 10.34 -38.61
N LYS A 170 -19.87 11.68 -38.54
CA LYS A 170 -18.75 12.44 -37.98
C LYS A 170 -18.39 11.92 -36.58
N LYS A 171 -17.11 11.56 -36.40
CA LYS A 171 -16.59 11.14 -35.09
C LYS A 171 -16.08 12.34 -34.34
N ILE A 172 -16.60 12.56 -33.14
CA ILE A 172 -16.19 13.66 -32.26
C ILE A 172 -15.36 13.08 -31.12
N PRO A 173 -14.02 13.21 -31.15
CA PRO A 173 -13.20 12.80 -30.03
C PRO A 173 -13.41 13.76 -28.86
N PHE A 174 -13.42 13.21 -27.66
CA PHE A 174 -13.38 13.97 -26.41
C PHE A 174 -12.48 13.23 -25.42
N THR A 175 -11.85 13.99 -24.53
CA THR A 175 -10.97 13.45 -23.48
C THR A 175 -11.63 13.69 -22.13
N ILE A 176 -11.68 12.65 -21.29
CA ILE A 176 -12.06 12.79 -19.88
C ILE A 176 -10.80 13.10 -19.08
N LYS A 177 -10.76 14.29 -18.49
CA LYS A 177 -9.70 14.71 -17.59
C LYS A 177 -10.14 14.47 -16.15
N LEU A 178 -9.31 13.72 -15.43
CA LEU A 178 -9.44 13.58 -13.98
C LEU A 178 -8.40 14.45 -13.30
N THR A 179 -8.79 15.16 -12.24
CA THR A 179 -7.90 16.03 -11.47
C THR A 179 -7.94 15.68 -9.99
N GLY A 180 -6.84 15.95 -9.28
CA GLY A 180 -6.78 15.72 -7.83
C GLY A 180 -6.88 14.24 -7.44
N CYS A 181 -6.35 13.34 -8.27
CA CYS A 181 -6.40 11.91 -7.97
C CYS A 181 -5.39 11.54 -6.88
N GLY A 182 -5.85 10.91 -5.80
CA GLY A 182 -5.05 10.38 -4.70
C GLY A 182 -5.28 8.89 -4.53
N GLY A 183 -4.21 8.10 -4.41
CA GLY A 183 -4.30 6.66 -4.16
C GLY A 183 -4.85 5.83 -5.34
N VAL A 184 -4.94 6.41 -6.53
CA VAL A 184 -5.50 5.77 -7.74
C VAL A 184 -4.39 5.11 -8.55
N ASN A 185 -4.47 3.78 -8.74
CA ASN A 185 -3.53 3.02 -9.58
C ASN A 185 -4.08 2.70 -10.97
N HIS A 186 -5.40 2.54 -11.11
CA HIS A 186 -6.06 2.24 -12.38
C HIS A 186 -7.48 2.79 -12.37
N LEU A 187 -7.96 3.23 -13.54
CA LEU A 187 -9.27 3.82 -13.73
C LEU A 187 -10.05 3.00 -14.74
N ILE A 188 -11.20 2.49 -14.30
CA ILE A 188 -12.15 1.80 -15.16
C ILE A 188 -13.37 2.69 -15.28
N THR A 189 -13.70 3.09 -16.51
CA THR A 189 -14.88 3.92 -16.78
C THR A 189 -16.04 3.02 -17.22
N LYS A 190 -17.25 3.38 -16.79
CA LYS A 190 -18.50 2.76 -17.23
C LYS A 190 -19.43 3.84 -17.74
N LEU A 191 -19.84 3.74 -19.00
CA LEU A 191 -20.89 4.60 -19.54
C LEU A 191 -22.25 4.02 -19.14
N THR A 192 -23.10 4.83 -18.52
CA THR A 192 -24.46 4.47 -18.15
C THR A 192 -25.44 5.48 -18.75
N SER A 193 -26.54 5.00 -19.33
CA SER A 193 -27.61 5.84 -19.85
C SER A 193 -28.96 5.30 -19.38
N GLN A 194 -29.91 6.20 -19.16
CA GLN A 194 -31.31 5.85 -18.94
C GLN A 194 -32.02 5.44 -20.26
N TYR A 195 -31.48 5.92 -21.39
CA TYR A 195 -32.06 5.74 -22.71
C TYR A 195 -31.04 5.06 -23.60
N VAL A 196 -31.29 3.79 -23.87
CA VAL A 196 -30.48 2.94 -24.74
C VAL A 196 -31.36 2.51 -25.91
N SER A 197 -30.78 2.42 -27.09
CA SER A 197 -31.52 2.02 -28.29
C SER A 197 -32.16 0.64 -28.08
N PRO A 198 -33.42 0.43 -28.48
CA PRO A 198 -34.08 -0.88 -28.40
C PRO A 198 -33.42 -1.92 -29.32
N TYR A 199 -32.55 -1.47 -30.24
CA TYR A 199 -31.85 -2.33 -31.20
C TYR A 199 -30.46 -2.77 -30.72
N SER A 200 -29.83 -2.05 -29.78
CA SER A 200 -28.51 -2.40 -29.24
C SER A 200 -28.15 -1.63 -27.98
N ASN A 201 -27.49 -2.31 -27.04
CA ASN A 201 -26.90 -1.70 -25.84
C ASN A 201 -25.67 -0.82 -26.14
N SER A 202 -25.22 -0.77 -27.40
CA SER A 202 -24.09 0.05 -27.85
C SER A 202 -24.49 1.41 -28.44
N MET A 203 -25.78 1.76 -28.40
CA MET A 203 -26.31 3.01 -28.94
C MET A 203 -27.13 3.73 -27.87
N LEU A 204 -26.82 5.01 -27.65
CA LEU A 204 -27.64 5.88 -26.82
C LEU A 204 -28.91 6.25 -27.62
N ALA A 205 -30.06 6.26 -26.96
CA ALA A 205 -31.30 6.72 -27.59
C ALA A 205 -31.45 8.24 -27.42
N ASP A 206 -32.12 8.87 -28.38
CA ASP A 206 -32.49 10.28 -28.31
C ASP A 206 -33.58 10.47 -27.25
N ILE A 207 -33.34 11.39 -26.31
CA ILE A 207 -34.25 11.74 -25.21
C ILE A 207 -35.58 12.28 -25.74
N ASN A 208 -35.61 12.84 -26.95
CA ASN A 208 -36.84 13.39 -27.55
C ASN A 208 -37.69 12.33 -28.27
N ASN A 209 -37.22 11.07 -28.34
CA ASN A 209 -37.91 9.94 -28.98
C ASN A 209 -37.99 8.71 -28.06
N ALA A 210 -37.86 8.92 -26.74
CA ALA A 210 -38.00 7.89 -25.72
C ALA A 210 -39.45 7.77 -25.22
#